data_AF-X1LFD6-F1
#
_entry.id   AF-X1LFD6-F1
#
_cell.length_a   1.000
_cell.length_b   1.000
_cell.length_c   1.000
_cell.angle_alpha   90.00
_cell.angle_beta   90.00
_cell.angle_gamma   90.00
#
_symmetry.space_group_name_H-M   'P 1'
#
loop_
_entity.id
_entity.type
_entity.pdbx_description
1 polymer ?
#
loop_
_entity_poly.entity_id
_entity_poly.type
_entity_poly.pdbx_seq_one_letter_code
_entity_poly.pdbx_strand_id
1 'polypeptide(L)' 'LARAEFVRRLAMLSRKYGMEFPKGASPAVIEAGRAFVRKYGENRLSEVAKIHFKTTKSVLAE' A
#
# COMPACT_ATOMS: atom_id res chain seq x y z
N LEU A 1 -10.69 -13.44 15.23
CA LEU A 1 -9.79 -12.30 15.49
C LEU A 1 -9.04 -11.77 14.26
N ALA A 2 -8.51 -12.60 13.35
CA ALA A 2 -7.61 -12.17 12.26
C ALA A 2 -8.14 -11.02 11.37
N ARG A 3 -9.41 -11.03 10.99
CA ARG A 3 -10.02 -9.95 10.18
C ARG A 3 -10.00 -8.59 10.88
N ALA A 4 -10.29 -8.57 12.19
CA ALA A 4 -10.30 -7.33 12.98
C ALA A 4 -8.89 -6.74 13.11
N GLU A 5 -7.89 -7.60 13.35
CA GLU A 5 -6.50 -7.17 13.41
C GLU A 5 -6.00 -6.63 12.06
N PHE A 6 -6.38 -7.26 10.94
CA PHE A 6 -6.06 -6.73 9.61
C PHE A 6 -6.60 -5.30 9.40
N VAL A 7 -7.87 -5.07 9.75
CA VAL A 7 -8.49 -3.74 9.61
C VAL A 7 -7.82 -2.72 10.54
N ARG A 8 -7.48 -3.11 11.78
CA ARG A 8 -6.76 -2.25 12.72
C ARG A 8 -5.38 -1.86 12.21
N ARG A 9 -4.61 -2.83 11.70
CA ARG A 9 -3.27 -2.61 11.12
C ARG A 9 -3.32 -1.68 9.93
N LEU A 10 -4.30 -1.86 9.05
CA LEU A 10 -4.50 -1.00 7.89
C LEU A 10 -4.79 0.46 8.32
N ALA A 11 -5.67 0.65 9.32
CA ALA A 11 -5.95 1.97 9.86
C ALA A 11 -4.71 2.64 10.49
N MET A 12 -3.86 1.86 11.19
CA MET A 12 -2.60 2.37 11.75
C MET A 12 -1.61 2.78 10.66
N LEU A 13 -1.49 2.01 9.58
CA LEU A 13 -0.67 2.39 8.43
C LEU A 13 -1.19 3.68 7.79
N SER A 14 -2.50 3.80 7.59
CA SER A 14 -3.09 5.00 7.02
C SER A 14 -2.83 6.25 7.86
N ARG A 15 -2.87 6.13 9.19
CA ARG A 15 -2.48 7.23 10.10
C ARG A 15 -0.98 7.53 10.03
N LYS A 16 -0.12 6.51 10.00
CA LYS A 16 1.34 6.65 9.95
C LYS A 16 1.82 7.40 8.71
N TYR A 17 1.24 7.12 7.54
CA TYR A 17 1.63 7.75 6.27
C TYR A 17 0.66 8.83 5.78
N GLY A 18 -0.38 9.16 6.56
CA GLY A 18 -1.35 10.19 6.22
C GLY A 18 -2.01 9.98 4.85
N MET A 19 -2.31 8.72 4.49
CA MET A 19 -2.96 8.36 3.23
C MET A 19 -3.77 7.07 3.36
N GLU A 20 -4.77 6.89 2.50
CA GLU A 20 -5.56 5.66 2.52
C GLU A 20 -4.87 4.51 1.78
N PHE A 21 -5.03 3.30 2.32
CA PHE A 21 -4.58 2.07 1.68
C PHE A 21 -5.81 1.20 1.36
N PRO A 22 -6.26 1.19 0.08
CA PRO A 22 -7.39 0.36 -0.32
C PRO A 22 -7.11 -1.12 -0.12
N LYS A 23 -8.15 -1.89 0.19
CA LYS A 23 -8.05 -3.35 0.37
C LYS A 23 -8.09 -4.06 -0.98
N GLY A 24 -7.41 -5.19 -1.09
CA GLY A 24 -7.43 -6.05 -2.28
C GLY A 24 -6.29 -5.73 -3.25
N ALA A 25 -6.56 -5.81 -4.55
CA ALA A 25 -5.59 -5.59 -5.63
C ALA A 25 -6.23 -4.88 -6.85
N SER A 26 -7.23 -4.03 -6.60
CA SER A 26 -7.91 -3.25 -7.63
C SER A 26 -7.02 -2.12 -8.18
N PRO A 27 -7.42 -1.44 -9.27
CA PRO A 27 -6.69 -0.27 -9.77
C PRO A 27 -6.45 0.82 -8.72
N ALA A 28 -7.38 0.99 -7.76
CA ALA A 28 -7.20 1.93 -6.65
C ALA A 28 -5.98 1.61 -5.77
N VAL A 29 -5.59 0.34 -5.64
CA VAL A 29 -4.37 -0.07 -4.92
C VAL A 29 -3.13 0.34 -5.69
N ILE A 30 -3.16 0.27 -7.03
CA ILE A 30 -2.05 0.70 -7.88
C ILE A 30 -1.86 2.21 -7.75
N GLU A 31 -2.94 2.99 -7.82
CA GLU A 31 -2.88 4.44 -7.67
C GLU A 31 -2.41 4.87 -6.27
N ALA A 32 -2.89 4.21 -5.21
CA ALA A 32 -2.38 4.43 -3.86
C ALA A 32 -0.88 4.07 -3.72
N GLY A 33 -0.45 2.97 -4.35
CA GLY A 33 0.95 2.58 -4.38
C GLY A 33 1.83 3.59 -5.11
N ARG A 34 1.39 4.08 -6.28
CA ARG A 34 2.10 5.13 -7.04
C ARG A 34 2.20 6.42 -6.24
N ALA A 35 1.11 6.84 -5.61
CA ALA A 35 1.11 8.01 -4.73
C ALA A 35 2.07 7.84 -3.55
N PHE A 36 2.12 6.65 -2.95
CA PHE A 36 3.05 6.33 -1.88
C PHE A 36 4.51 6.43 -2.34
N VAL A 37 4.86 5.79 -3.46
CA VAL A 37 6.22 5.83 -4.03
C VAL A 37 6.62 7.25 -4.39
N ARG A 38 5.73 8.04 -5.00
CA ARG A 38 6.00 9.46 -5.31
C ARG A 38 6.28 10.31 -4.07
N LYS A 39 5.65 10.00 -2.93
CA LYS A 39 5.76 10.78 -1.69
C LYS A 39 6.89 10.31 -0.77
N TYR A 40 7.17 9.00 -0.73
CA TYR A 40 8.06 8.38 0.27
C TYR A 40 9.23 7.62 -0.33
N GLY A 41 9.28 7.46 -1.66
CA GLY A 41 10.30 6.70 -2.38
C GLY A 41 9.99 5.20 -2.48
N GLU A 42 10.51 4.56 -3.52
CA GLU A 42 10.31 3.13 -3.82
C GLU A 42 10.82 2.22 -2.71
N ASN A 43 11.99 2.51 -2.13
CA ASN A 43 12.61 1.70 -1.07
C ASN A 43 11.68 1.43 0.12
N ARG A 44 10.75 2.36 0.38
CA ARG A 44 9.81 2.31 1.49
C ARG A 44 8.53 1.53 1.17
N LEU A 45 8.31 1.13 -0.09
CA LEU A 45 7.12 0.41 -0.51
C LEU A 45 6.97 -0.93 0.23
N SER A 46 8.09 -1.56 0.62
CA SER A 46 8.13 -2.77 1.44
C SER A 46 7.54 -2.60 2.84
N GLU A 47 7.44 -1.36 3.35
CA GLU A 47 6.83 -1.05 4.65
C GLU A 47 5.29 -1.13 4.61
N VAL A 48 4.67 -1.03 3.42
CA VAL A 48 3.21 -0.92 3.25
C VAL A 48 2.62 -1.93 2.28
N ALA A 49 3.44 -2.60 1.47
CA ALA A 49 2.99 -3.52 0.42
C ALA A 49 3.82 -4.81 0.38
N LYS A 50 3.20 -5.87 -0.17
CA LYS A 50 3.88 -7.14 -0.46
C LYS A 50 4.62 -7.03 -1.79
N ILE A 51 5.92 -6.78 -1.74
CA ILE A 51 6.73 -6.46 -2.93
C ILE A 51 6.76 -7.57 -4.00
N HIS A 52 6.53 -8.84 -3.62
CA HIS A 52 6.53 -9.97 -4.56
C HIS A 52 5.24 -10.10 -5.39
N PHE A 53 4.21 -9.28 -5.16
CA PHE A 53 2.96 -9.33 -5.93
C PHE A 53 3.12 -8.69 -7.32
N LYS A 54 2.36 -9.17 -8.30
CA LYS A 54 2.30 -8.57 -9.65
C LYS A 54 1.95 -7.07 -9.60
N THR A 55 1.12 -6.68 -8.64
CA THR A 55 0.72 -5.28 -8.38
C THR A 55 1.92 -4.36 -8.18
N THR A 56 2.99 -4.83 -7.54
CA THR A 56 4.22 -4.04 -7.34
C THR A 56 4.82 -3.61 -8.68
N LYS A 57 4.85 -4.50 -9.67
CA LYS A 57 5.33 -4.17 -11.02
C LYS A 57 4.49 -3.05 -11.65
N SER A 58 3.17 -3.07 -11.45
CA SER A 58 2.28 -2.01 -11.94
C SER A 58 2.44 -0.68 -11.19
N VAL A 59 2.84 -0.72 -9.92
CA VAL A 59 3.13 0.47 -9.11
C VAL A 59 4.45 1.12 -9.52
N LEU A 60 5.45 0.32 -9.85
CA LEU A 60 6.80 0.78 -10.23
C LEU A 60 6.98 1.02 -11.73
N ALA A 61 6.03 0.58 -12.56
CA ALA A 61 5.98 0.94 -13.96
C ALA A 61 5.58 2.42 -14.10
N GLU A 62 6.38 3.17 -14.84
CA GLU A 62 6.12 4.58 -15.23
C GLU A 62 4.72 4.76 -15.83
#